data_AF-A0A9P5YBK6-F1
#
_entry.id   AF-A0A9P5YBK6-F1
#
_cell.length_a   1.000
_cell.length_b   1.000
_cell.length_c   1.000
_cell.angle_alpha   90.00
_cell.angle_beta   90.00
_cell.angle_gamma   90.00
#
_symmetry.space_group_name_H-M   'P 1'
#
loop_
_entity.id
_entity.type
_entity.pdbx_description
1 polymer ?
#
loop_
_entity_poly.entity_id
_entity_poly.type
_entity_poly.pdbx_seq_one_letter_code
_entity_poly.pdbx_strand_id
1 'polypeptide(L)'
;MSVLFGLGKLCTTRLAGNVTQNVTQNESARSRSPESPAPICPSSFSSIKTQNCGDCDEENHPKLILMSNIQNTRPRARDLGIIIGPLLSPGPLNAITDVPRVKVGMMEKISGKITSDNPETDELRDIVRAGVTIVGTDNMTTEPLFAAIQSLQPVGELTGSHFLEESGQLDQPIAITGTHNVGHVYGAVHKAQVLKKLDSLPDPITITLPVVGETFDRMSHPASFAIGDEEVFKAIEDMKAGPVREGNVGGGTPMVSFGMKGGTGTSSRVVPGADGRSFTVGVLIQANHGVPYDLTIDGVPVGRTLVEEGYNKPWYPTYEGKERLPKDGDGSIIVVIATDAPLLPHHCKSVARRAGVGISRGGGGVSFGSGDIFICFSTARPLTPLKSPKYEQSIEPVSTYSIETVNPETLNALYRAASDATEEAILNALLAAEELDGYTGQRWRTLPVERVKELLRKAAVASQISSIKLVPSPLLIKKGNYLAIVGSYY
;
A
#
# COMPACT_ATOMS: atom_id res chain seq x y z
N MET A 1 -12.48 -15.86 -56.30
CA MET A 1 -13.14 -14.54 -56.24
C MET A 1 -12.20 -13.58 -55.56
N SER A 2 -11.53 -12.76 -56.37
CA SER A 2 -10.80 -11.56 -55.95
C SER A 2 -11.77 -10.53 -55.35
N VAL A 3 -11.28 -9.60 -54.52
CA VAL A 3 -11.51 -8.12 -54.64
C VAL A 3 -11.35 -7.38 -53.29
N LEU A 4 -10.37 -6.46 -53.32
CA LEU A 4 -10.24 -5.11 -52.75
C LEU A 4 -10.27 -4.84 -51.22
N PHE A 5 -9.12 -4.35 -50.74
CA PHE A 5 -9.03 -3.30 -49.71
C PHE A 5 -9.19 -1.92 -50.36
N GLY A 6 -10.10 -1.11 -49.84
CA GLY A 6 -10.34 0.29 -50.23
C GLY A 6 -9.58 1.28 -49.34
N LEU A 7 -8.93 2.24 -49.99
CA LEU A 7 -8.25 3.41 -49.43
C LEU A 7 -9.22 4.57 -49.16
N GLY A 8 -8.88 5.41 -48.17
CA GLY A 8 -9.34 6.79 -48.00
C GLY A 8 -9.69 7.09 -46.53
N LYS A 9 -9.29 8.19 -45.88
CA LYS A 9 -8.59 9.42 -46.24
C LYS A 9 -7.92 9.89 -44.92
N LEU A 10 -6.64 10.27 -44.94
CA LEU A 10 -6.06 11.12 -43.89
C LEU A 10 -5.79 12.50 -44.47
N CYS A 11 -6.36 13.50 -43.81
CA CYS A 11 -6.17 14.91 -44.11
C CYS A 11 -4.83 15.36 -43.51
N THR A 12 -4.05 16.03 -44.36
CA THR A 12 -2.72 16.57 -44.09
C THR A 12 -2.77 17.86 -43.27
N THR A 13 -1.83 18.04 -42.35
CA THR A 13 -1.14 19.34 -42.18
C THR A 13 0.34 19.09 -41.89
N ARG A 14 1.17 19.81 -42.67
CA ARG A 14 2.64 19.76 -42.67
C ARG A 14 3.20 20.52 -41.47
N LEU A 15 4.34 20.09 -40.95
CA LEU A 15 5.42 20.98 -40.54
C LEU A 15 6.77 20.35 -40.91
N ALA A 16 7.62 21.18 -41.51
CA ALA A 16 8.87 20.82 -42.13
C ALA A 16 10.02 20.73 -41.11
N GLY A 17 10.97 19.84 -41.37
CA GLY A 17 12.26 19.79 -40.68
C GLY A 17 13.29 19.06 -41.55
N ASN A 18 14.15 19.83 -42.21
CA ASN A 18 15.29 19.32 -42.97
C ASN A 18 16.29 18.61 -42.04
N VAL A 19 16.67 17.38 -42.39
CA VAL A 19 17.92 16.76 -41.92
C VAL A 19 18.64 16.21 -43.14
N THR A 20 19.64 16.95 -43.61
CA THR A 20 20.66 16.46 -44.53
C THR A 20 21.73 15.71 -43.73
N GLN A 21 21.98 14.48 -44.17
CA GLN A 21 23.09 13.64 -43.78
C GLN A 21 24.44 14.34 -44.04
N ASN A 22 25.43 14.07 -43.19
CA ASN A 22 26.78 13.82 -43.68
C ASN A 22 27.47 12.79 -42.79
N VAL A 23 27.93 11.75 -43.47
CA VAL A 23 28.77 10.64 -43.01
C VAL A 23 30.22 11.05 -43.23
N THR A 24 31.13 10.78 -42.29
CA THR A 24 32.44 10.17 -42.59
C THR A 24 33.19 9.77 -41.32
N GLN A 25 33.98 8.71 -41.51
CA GLN A 25 34.71 7.88 -40.56
C GLN A 25 36.07 8.46 -40.13
N ASN A 26 36.63 7.78 -39.13
CA ASN A 26 38.02 7.34 -38.98
C ASN A 26 38.98 8.03 -37.98
N GLU A 27 39.31 7.22 -36.97
CA GLU A 27 40.67 6.77 -36.57
C GLU A 27 41.65 7.69 -35.82
N SER A 28 42.14 7.08 -34.74
CA SER A 28 43.54 7.05 -34.25
C SER A 28 43.96 7.93 -33.05
N ALA A 29 44.14 7.22 -31.93
CA ALA A 29 45.40 7.03 -31.22
C ALA A 29 46.00 8.13 -30.29
N ARG A 30 46.44 7.61 -29.12
CA ARG A 30 47.60 7.98 -28.26
C ARG A 30 47.39 8.91 -27.05
N SER A 31 47.40 8.24 -25.88
CA SER A 31 48.31 8.39 -24.73
C SER A 31 48.74 9.79 -24.26
N ARG A 32 48.45 10.10 -22.98
CA ARG A 32 49.43 10.46 -21.91
C ARG A 32 48.71 10.80 -20.59
N SER A 33 49.21 10.25 -19.49
CA SER A 33 49.01 10.69 -18.11
C SER A 33 50.25 11.49 -17.65
N PRO A 34 50.38 11.90 -16.38
CA PRO A 34 49.50 12.73 -15.54
C PRO A 34 50.28 13.87 -14.84
N GLU A 35 49.67 15.00 -14.48
CA GLU A 35 50.23 15.89 -13.44
C GLU A 35 49.13 16.53 -12.59
N SER A 36 49.20 16.27 -11.28
CA SER A 36 48.56 17.06 -10.21
C SER A 36 49.47 18.22 -9.79
N PRO A 37 48.94 19.32 -9.25
CA PRO A 37 48.97 19.43 -7.77
C PRO A 37 47.73 20.09 -7.13
N ALA A 38 47.63 19.85 -5.82
CA ALA A 38 46.59 20.25 -4.86
C ALA A 38 46.68 21.74 -4.40
N PRO A 39 46.11 22.14 -3.24
CA PRO A 39 44.69 22.41 -2.94
C PRO A 39 44.46 23.85 -2.42
N ILE A 40 43.23 24.37 -2.45
CA ILE A 40 42.84 25.55 -1.64
C ILE A 40 41.46 25.33 -1.02
N CYS A 41 41.38 25.55 0.29
CA CYS A 41 40.18 25.55 1.13
C CYS A 41 39.98 26.98 1.72
N PRO A 42 38.90 27.28 2.45
CA PRO A 42 37.68 27.92 1.97
C PRO A 42 37.49 29.35 2.53
N SER A 43 36.48 30.10 2.06
CA SER A 43 36.01 31.30 2.76
C SER A 43 34.49 31.45 2.77
N SER A 44 34.03 31.87 3.94
CA SER A 44 32.68 32.11 4.46
C SER A 44 32.07 33.45 4.06
N PHE A 45 30.75 33.54 3.91
CA PHE A 45 29.93 34.76 4.03
C PHE A 45 28.51 34.32 4.50
N SER A 46 28.07 34.52 5.75
CA SER A 46 27.62 35.72 6.47
C SER A 46 26.34 36.40 5.93
N SER A 47 25.23 36.13 6.63
CA SER A 47 24.15 37.04 7.07
C SER A 47 23.75 38.22 6.16
N ILE A 48 22.50 38.20 5.68
CA ILE A 48 21.81 39.39 5.18
C ILE A 48 20.64 39.76 6.11
N LYS A 49 20.63 41.04 6.46
CA LYS A 49 19.70 41.75 7.35
C LYS A 49 18.30 41.85 6.74
N THR A 50 17.30 41.79 7.61
CA THR A 50 15.92 42.19 7.33
C THR A 50 15.81 43.71 7.19
N GLN A 51 15.18 44.17 6.11
CA GLN A 51 14.83 45.56 5.88
C GLN A 51 13.32 45.61 5.60
N ASN A 52 12.59 46.32 6.45
CA ASN A 52 11.16 46.61 6.28
C ASN A 52 10.96 47.59 5.13
N CYS A 53 10.09 47.24 4.18
CA CYS A 53 9.41 48.18 3.29
C CYS A 53 7.91 47.83 3.32
N GLY A 54 7.09 48.87 3.48
CA GLY A 54 5.64 48.78 3.63
C GLY A 54 4.87 48.71 2.30
N ASP A 55 3.58 48.45 2.48
CA ASP A 55 2.42 48.65 1.59
C ASP A 55 2.53 48.15 0.15
N CYS A 56 2.06 46.92 -0.07
CA CYS A 56 1.46 46.45 -1.33
C CYS A 56 0.24 45.56 -1.03
N ASP A 57 -0.82 45.77 -1.82
CA ASP A 57 -2.21 45.35 -1.66
C ASP A 57 -2.51 43.87 -1.34
N GLU A 58 -3.48 43.67 -0.44
CA GLU A 58 -4.21 42.41 -0.22
C GLU A 58 -5.19 42.17 -1.37
N GLU A 59 -4.89 41.28 -2.32
CA GLU A 59 -5.90 40.46 -3.01
C GLU A 59 -5.24 39.33 -3.84
N ASN A 60 -5.76 38.10 -3.69
CA ASN A 60 -5.50 36.90 -4.50
C ASN A 60 -4.12 36.21 -4.45
N HIS A 61 -3.77 35.64 -3.29
CA HIS A 61 -2.92 34.45 -3.24
C HIS A 61 -3.70 33.24 -2.69
N PRO A 62 -3.64 32.04 -3.32
CA PRO A 62 -4.25 30.84 -2.76
C PRO A 62 -3.54 30.51 -1.43
N LYS A 63 -4.29 30.62 -0.32
CA LYS A 63 -3.81 30.21 1.01
C LYS A 63 -3.44 28.73 0.95
N LEU A 64 -2.15 28.45 1.03
CA LEU A 64 -1.62 27.14 1.40
C LEU A 64 -2.13 26.86 2.82
N ILE A 65 -3.21 26.10 2.96
CA ILE A 65 -3.70 25.67 4.26
C ILE A 65 -2.68 24.66 4.78
N LEU A 66 -1.76 25.11 5.63
CA LEU A 66 -1.01 24.22 6.51
C LEU A 66 -2.05 23.56 7.43
N MET A 67 -2.48 22.34 7.09
CA MET A 67 -3.36 21.56 7.94
C MET A 67 -2.57 21.15 9.20
N SER A 68 -2.72 21.95 10.25
CA SER A 68 -2.30 21.61 11.60
C SER A 68 -3.04 20.34 12.06
N ASN A 69 -2.29 19.32 12.47
CA ASN A 69 -2.69 18.15 13.27
C ASN A 69 -4.20 17.81 13.26
N ILE A 70 -4.65 17.09 12.24
CA ILE A 70 -5.89 16.33 12.34
C ILE A 70 -5.61 15.17 13.32
N GLN A 71 -6.01 15.32 14.58
CA GLN A 71 -6.19 14.17 15.46
C GLN A 71 -7.19 13.23 14.77
N ASN A 72 -6.78 11.98 14.54
CA ASN A 72 -7.65 10.98 13.91
C ASN A 72 -8.86 10.74 14.84
N THR A 73 -10.00 11.35 14.53
CA THR A 73 -11.21 11.27 15.36
C THR A 73 -11.95 9.95 15.21
N ARG A 74 -11.52 9.10 14.27
CA ARG A 74 -12.13 7.81 13.97
C ARG A 74 -11.41 6.66 14.71
N PRO A 75 -12.15 5.68 15.25
CA PRO A 75 -11.59 4.60 16.04
C PRO A 75 -10.85 3.58 15.16
N ARG A 76 -9.88 2.88 15.74
CA ARG A 76 -9.32 1.64 15.17
C ARG A 76 -10.12 0.43 15.67
N ALA A 77 -9.88 -0.74 15.10
CA ALA A 77 -10.60 -1.97 15.43
C ALA A 77 -10.62 -2.25 16.95
N ARG A 78 -9.46 -2.11 17.60
CA ARG A 78 -9.29 -2.41 19.02
C ARG A 78 -9.92 -1.38 19.95
N ASP A 79 -10.05 -0.12 19.51
CA ASP A 79 -10.78 0.91 20.25
C ASP A 79 -12.27 0.57 20.37
N LEU A 80 -12.78 -0.26 19.45
CA LEU A 80 -14.13 -0.79 19.45
C LEU A 80 -14.26 -2.13 20.19
N GLY A 81 -13.18 -2.65 20.76
CA GLY A 81 -13.13 -3.97 21.40
C GLY A 81 -13.10 -5.15 20.42
N ILE A 82 -12.83 -4.91 19.14
CA ILE A 82 -12.70 -5.96 18.12
C ILE A 82 -11.27 -6.50 18.17
N ILE A 83 -11.12 -7.79 18.49
CA ILE A 83 -9.81 -8.44 18.69
C ILE A 83 -9.58 -9.49 17.61
N ILE A 84 -9.03 -9.04 16.48
CA ILE A 84 -8.60 -9.95 15.41
C ILE A 84 -7.31 -10.67 15.83
N GLY A 85 -7.29 -11.99 15.71
CA GLY A 85 -6.12 -12.81 16.03
C GLY A 85 -5.71 -12.75 17.51
N PRO A 86 -6.52 -13.28 18.44
CA PRO A 86 -6.34 -13.09 19.89
C PRO A 86 -5.10 -13.77 20.48
N LEU A 87 -4.42 -14.64 19.72
CA LEU A 87 -3.24 -15.38 20.20
C LEU A 87 -1.96 -14.54 20.24
N LEU A 88 -1.89 -13.49 19.43
CA LEU A 88 -0.72 -12.62 19.32
C LEU A 88 -1.13 -11.19 19.63
N SER A 89 -0.37 -10.52 20.50
CA SER A 89 -0.58 -9.11 20.80
C SER A 89 0.01 -8.24 19.69
N PRO A 90 -0.58 -7.07 19.41
CA PRO A 90 0.05 -6.09 18.52
C PRO A 90 1.32 -5.49 19.16
N GLY A 91 2.15 -4.90 18.31
CA GLY A 91 3.20 -4.00 18.79
C GLY A 91 2.61 -2.71 19.39
N PRO A 92 3.44 -1.85 20.01
CA PRO A 92 2.97 -0.68 20.74
C PRO A 92 2.17 0.32 19.87
N LEU A 93 2.48 0.43 18.58
CA LEU A 93 1.78 1.31 17.64
C LEU A 93 0.66 0.58 16.89
N ASN A 94 0.66 -0.75 16.95
CA ASN A 94 -0.16 -1.61 16.09
C ASN A 94 -0.03 -1.16 14.63
N ALA A 95 1.20 -1.02 14.13
CA ALA A 95 1.50 -0.47 12.81
C ALA A 95 2.75 -1.13 12.21
N ILE A 96 2.93 -1.03 10.90
CA ILE A 96 4.10 -1.61 10.20
C ILE A 96 5.43 -1.09 10.76
N THR A 97 5.43 0.14 11.27
CA THR A 97 6.56 0.83 11.90
C THR A 97 6.91 0.32 13.30
N ASP A 98 6.15 -0.62 13.86
CA ASP A 98 6.60 -1.40 15.02
C ASP A 98 7.79 -2.31 14.67
N VAL A 99 7.96 -2.65 13.38
CA VAL A 99 9.16 -3.35 12.91
C VAL A 99 10.33 -2.37 12.90
N PRO A 100 11.43 -2.64 13.64
CA PRO A 100 12.58 -1.77 13.69
C PRO A 100 13.10 -1.38 12.29
N ARG A 101 13.57 -0.14 12.14
CA ARG A 101 14.08 0.49 10.89
C ARG A 101 13.01 0.84 9.85
N VAL A 102 11.80 0.31 9.93
CA VAL A 102 10.75 0.64 8.95
C VAL A 102 10.29 2.07 9.13
N LYS A 103 10.18 2.78 8.01
CA LYS A 103 9.65 4.12 7.90
C LYS A 103 8.55 4.17 6.85
N VAL A 104 7.57 5.02 7.10
CA VAL A 104 6.49 5.30 6.17
C VAL A 104 6.42 6.80 5.94
N GLY A 105 6.29 7.21 4.69
CA GLY A 105 6.04 8.59 4.30
C GLY A 105 4.86 8.65 3.34
N MET A 106 4.09 9.72 3.40
CA MET A 106 2.84 9.83 2.64
C MET A 106 2.64 11.24 2.11
N MET A 107 2.14 11.33 0.89
CA MET A 107 1.66 12.60 0.33
C MET A 107 0.34 12.37 -0.38
N GLU A 108 -0.62 13.25 -0.16
CA GLU A 108 -1.92 13.24 -0.81
C GLU A 108 -2.27 14.61 -1.38
N LYS A 109 -3.08 14.59 -2.43
CA LYS A 109 -3.59 15.77 -3.12
C LYS A 109 -5.09 15.66 -3.23
N ILE A 110 -5.77 16.64 -2.64
CA ILE A 110 -7.22 16.77 -2.66
C ILE A 110 -7.53 18.19 -3.14
N SER A 111 -8.07 18.33 -4.35
CA SER A 111 -8.45 19.62 -4.93
C SER A 111 -9.69 19.51 -5.80
N GLY A 112 -10.37 20.63 -6.02
CA GLY A 112 -11.58 20.67 -6.86
C GLY A 112 -12.81 20.08 -6.17
N LYS A 113 -13.97 20.53 -6.65
CA LYS A 113 -15.31 20.10 -6.24
C LYS A 113 -16.23 20.23 -7.44
N ILE A 114 -17.30 19.44 -7.48
CA ILE A 114 -18.35 19.64 -8.48
C ILE A 114 -19.13 20.90 -8.11
N THR A 115 -19.23 21.83 -9.06
CA THR A 115 -19.95 23.10 -8.90
C THR A 115 -21.11 23.28 -9.87
N SER A 116 -21.28 22.36 -10.83
CA SER A 116 -22.30 22.44 -11.87
C SER A 116 -22.99 21.08 -12.04
N ASP A 117 -24.25 21.12 -12.49
CA ASP A 117 -25.02 19.92 -12.82
C ASP A 117 -24.59 19.30 -14.17
N ASN A 118 -23.65 19.92 -14.90
CA ASN A 118 -23.07 19.39 -16.14
C ASN A 118 -21.62 19.91 -16.31
N PRO A 119 -20.66 19.39 -15.52
CA PRO A 119 -19.30 19.87 -15.58
C PRO A 119 -18.64 19.48 -16.90
N GLU A 120 -17.89 20.42 -17.49
CA GLU A 120 -17.06 20.12 -18.64
C GLU A 120 -15.93 19.15 -18.27
N THR A 121 -15.38 18.43 -19.27
CA THR A 121 -14.33 17.43 -19.01
C THR A 121 -13.09 18.02 -18.34
N ASP A 122 -12.74 19.27 -18.66
CA ASP A 122 -11.59 19.93 -18.03
C ASP A 122 -11.86 20.31 -16.56
N GLU A 123 -13.08 20.73 -16.21
CA GLU A 123 -13.47 20.94 -14.80
C GLU A 123 -13.38 19.64 -13.99
N LEU A 124 -13.74 18.50 -14.61
CA LEU A 124 -13.63 17.18 -14.00
C LEU A 124 -12.17 16.77 -13.76
N ARG A 125 -11.24 17.20 -14.62
CA ARG A 125 -9.80 16.91 -14.49
C ARG A 125 -9.17 17.60 -13.29
N ASP A 126 -9.68 18.78 -12.92
CA ASP A 126 -9.20 19.55 -11.76
C ASP A 126 -9.66 18.97 -10.41
N ILE A 127 -10.63 18.04 -10.43
CA ILE A 127 -11.05 17.29 -9.24
C ILE A 127 -10.09 16.13 -9.02
N VAL A 128 -9.14 16.36 -8.11
CA VAL A 128 -8.08 15.41 -7.76
C VAL A 128 -8.35 14.82 -6.38
N ARG A 129 -8.28 13.50 -6.29
CA ARG A 129 -8.19 12.66 -5.10
C ARG A 129 -7.07 11.66 -5.37
N ALA A 130 -5.84 11.99 -5.03
CA ALA A 130 -4.70 11.15 -5.38
C ALA A 130 -3.64 11.19 -4.27
N GLY A 131 -2.69 10.28 -4.33
CA GLY A 131 -1.53 10.32 -3.46
C GLY A 131 -0.55 9.20 -3.71
N VAL A 132 0.49 9.18 -2.89
CA VAL A 132 1.53 8.17 -2.89
C VAL A 132 1.94 7.86 -1.45
N THR A 133 2.13 6.57 -1.17
CA THR A 133 2.66 6.05 0.09
C THR A 133 4.01 5.42 -0.18
N ILE A 134 5.04 5.77 0.60
CA ILE A 134 6.39 5.22 0.52
C ILE A 134 6.67 4.41 1.78
N VAL A 135 7.10 3.15 1.61
CA VAL A 135 7.51 2.26 2.69
C VAL A 135 8.94 1.79 2.44
N GLY A 136 9.81 1.89 3.45
CA GLY A 136 11.19 1.43 3.31
C GLY A 136 12.00 1.60 4.58
N THR A 137 13.32 1.51 4.45
CA THR A 137 14.27 1.77 5.54
C THR A 137 15.33 2.76 5.06
N ASP A 138 16.18 3.21 5.99
CA ASP A 138 17.39 3.94 5.59
C ASP A 138 18.35 3.04 4.80
N ASN A 139 19.14 3.66 3.92
CA ASN A 139 20.30 3.06 3.25
C ASN A 139 20.05 1.78 2.44
N MET A 140 18.83 1.55 1.93
CA MET A 140 18.47 0.31 1.20
C MET A 140 19.36 0.02 -0.01
N THR A 141 19.91 1.04 -0.67
CA THR A 141 20.83 0.84 -1.80
C THR A 141 22.18 0.25 -1.40
N THR A 142 22.59 0.44 -0.14
CA THR A 142 23.86 -0.08 0.41
C THR A 142 23.65 -1.22 1.40
N GLU A 143 22.44 -1.34 1.94
CA GLU A 143 22.00 -2.37 2.87
C GLU A 143 20.68 -2.98 2.37
N PRO A 144 20.69 -3.71 1.24
CA PRO A 144 19.48 -4.28 0.67
C PRO A 144 18.86 -5.32 1.61
N LEU A 145 17.55 -5.44 1.54
CA LEU A 145 16.76 -6.31 2.42
C LEU A 145 16.37 -7.58 1.68
N PHE A 146 16.31 -8.72 2.36
CA PHE A 146 15.70 -9.90 1.75
C PHE A 146 14.20 -9.71 1.63
N ALA A 147 13.68 -9.94 0.43
CA ALA A 147 12.27 -9.72 0.11
C ALA A 147 11.77 -10.73 -0.93
N ALA A 148 10.46 -10.82 -1.03
CA ALA A 148 9.81 -11.55 -2.11
C ALA A 148 8.38 -11.05 -2.33
N ILE A 149 7.86 -11.32 -3.52
CA ILE A 149 6.49 -11.00 -3.90
C ILE A 149 5.64 -12.26 -3.94
N GLN A 150 4.34 -12.06 -3.80
CA GLN A 150 3.32 -13.08 -4.04
C GLN A 150 2.04 -12.38 -4.50
N SER A 151 1.20 -13.08 -5.25
CA SER A 151 -0.16 -12.63 -5.54
C SER A 151 -1.18 -13.70 -5.20
N LEU A 152 -2.41 -13.25 -4.92
CA LEU A 152 -3.61 -14.08 -4.93
C LEU A 152 -4.29 -13.98 -6.31
N GLN A 153 -4.38 -12.77 -6.86
CA GLN A 153 -4.86 -12.47 -8.20
C GLN A 153 -3.97 -11.37 -8.81
N PRO A 154 -3.11 -11.65 -9.81
CA PRO A 154 -2.12 -10.69 -10.30
C PRO A 154 -2.65 -9.70 -11.36
N VAL A 155 -3.94 -9.36 -11.36
CA VAL A 155 -4.52 -8.36 -12.30
C VAL A 155 -4.25 -6.95 -11.79
N GLY A 156 -2.99 -6.54 -11.81
CA GLY A 156 -2.50 -5.23 -11.36
C GLY A 156 -0.99 -5.11 -11.58
N GLU A 157 -0.41 -3.99 -11.17
CA GLU A 157 1.02 -3.71 -11.39
C GLU A 157 1.83 -3.64 -10.08
N LEU A 158 3.04 -4.20 -10.12
CA LEU A 158 4.09 -4.04 -9.12
C LEU A 158 5.44 -4.09 -9.83
N THR A 159 6.00 -2.91 -10.12
CA THR A 159 7.29 -2.80 -10.83
C THR A 159 8.45 -3.33 -9.98
N GLY A 160 9.60 -3.60 -10.61
CA GLY A 160 10.76 -4.16 -9.91
C GLY A 160 10.61 -5.64 -9.50
N SER A 161 9.45 -6.24 -9.74
CA SER A 161 9.11 -7.63 -9.42
C SER A 161 10.09 -8.66 -9.98
N HIS A 162 10.56 -8.49 -11.23
CA HIS A 162 11.52 -9.41 -11.84
C HIS A 162 12.89 -9.41 -11.13
N PHE A 163 13.39 -8.22 -10.77
CA PHE A 163 14.64 -8.13 -10.02
C PHE A 163 14.50 -8.68 -8.61
N LEU A 164 13.37 -8.41 -7.95
CA LEU A 164 13.04 -8.99 -6.64
C LEU A 164 13.01 -10.52 -6.68
N GLU A 165 12.41 -11.12 -7.71
CA GLU A 165 12.35 -12.59 -7.85
C GLU A 165 13.72 -13.21 -8.17
N GLU A 166 14.55 -12.54 -8.99
CA GLU A 166 15.87 -13.03 -9.35
C GLU A 166 16.89 -12.89 -8.22
N SER A 167 16.96 -11.70 -7.61
CA SER A 167 17.96 -11.39 -6.59
C SER A 167 17.52 -11.77 -5.17
N GLY A 168 16.20 -11.84 -4.93
CA GLY A 168 15.64 -11.90 -3.58
C GLY A 168 15.86 -10.63 -2.75
N GLN A 169 16.26 -9.52 -3.38
CA GLN A 169 16.67 -8.28 -2.72
C GLN A 169 15.72 -7.12 -3.01
N LEU A 170 15.42 -6.36 -1.96
CA LEU A 170 14.76 -5.06 -2.00
C LEU A 170 15.78 -3.99 -1.62
N ASP A 171 16.29 -3.30 -2.64
CA ASP A 171 17.28 -2.22 -2.54
C ASP A 171 16.66 -0.82 -2.73
N GLN A 172 15.36 -0.79 -2.96
CA GLN A 172 14.54 0.40 -3.26
C GLN A 172 13.37 0.50 -2.28
N PRO A 173 12.93 1.71 -1.89
CA PRO A 173 11.68 1.85 -1.17
C PRO A 173 10.50 1.41 -2.05
N ILE A 174 9.46 0.91 -1.41
CA ILE A 174 8.20 0.51 -2.05
C ILE A 174 7.31 1.75 -2.12
N ALA A 175 6.88 2.13 -3.32
CA ALA A 175 5.87 3.16 -3.52
C ALA A 175 4.52 2.52 -3.86
N ILE A 176 3.42 3.09 -3.34
CA ILE A 176 2.06 2.64 -3.63
C ILE A 176 1.23 3.86 -4.03
N THR A 177 0.55 3.80 -5.18
CA THR A 177 -0.22 4.92 -5.74
C THR A 177 -1.46 4.44 -6.53
N GLY A 178 -2.12 5.34 -7.26
CA GLY A 178 -3.17 5.03 -8.22
C GLY A 178 -2.63 4.52 -9.56
N THR A 179 -3.34 3.61 -10.24
CA THR A 179 -2.87 2.92 -11.46
C THR A 179 -2.26 3.83 -12.52
N HIS A 180 -2.90 4.97 -12.81
CA HIS A 180 -2.44 5.88 -13.86
C HIS A 180 -1.16 6.66 -13.49
N ASN A 181 -0.77 6.66 -12.21
CA ASN A 181 0.41 7.36 -11.70
C ASN A 181 1.66 6.48 -11.65
N VAL A 182 1.57 5.17 -11.89
CA VAL A 182 2.71 4.22 -11.75
C VAL A 182 3.95 4.68 -12.51
N GLY A 183 3.79 5.09 -13.77
CA GLY A 183 4.92 5.54 -14.60
C GLY A 183 5.60 6.80 -14.06
N HIS A 184 4.82 7.77 -13.60
CA HIS A 184 5.35 9.00 -13.00
C HIS A 184 6.06 8.71 -11.67
N VAL A 185 5.43 7.92 -10.80
CA VAL A 185 6.01 7.56 -9.51
C VAL A 185 7.30 6.76 -9.68
N TYR A 186 7.35 5.83 -10.65
CA TYR A 186 8.58 5.09 -10.99
C TYR A 186 9.73 6.03 -11.37
N GLY A 187 9.48 6.95 -12.30
CA GLY A 187 10.48 7.93 -12.73
C GLY A 187 10.93 8.85 -11.60
N ALA A 188 9.99 9.32 -10.78
CA ALA A 188 10.28 10.19 -9.64
C ALA A 188 11.08 9.49 -8.54
N VAL A 189 10.76 8.24 -8.18
CA VAL A 189 11.57 7.47 -7.21
C VAL A 189 12.99 7.28 -7.72
N HIS A 190 13.16 6.93 -9.00
CA HIS A 190 14.48 6.82 -9.62
C HIS A 190 15.24 8.17 -9.56
N LYS A 191 14.58 9.26 -9.94
CA LYS A 191 15.15 10.62 -9.91
C LYS A 191 15.59 11.03 -8.50
N ALA A 192 14.77 10.79 -7.48
CA ALA A 192 15.10 11.12 -6.08
C ALA A 192 16.42 10.47 -5.64
N GLN A 193 16.64 9.21 -6.05
CA GLN A 193 17.85 8.48 -5.68
C GLN A 193 19.08 8.91 -6.43
N VAL A 194 18.94 9.19 -7.73
CA VAL A 194 20.03 9.77 -8.53
C VAL A 194 20.45 11.10 -7.92
N LEU A 195 19.50 12.00 -7.65
CA LEU A 195 19.77 13.32 -7.06
C LEU A 195 20.48 13.21 -5.71
N LYS A 196 20.04 12.30 -4.82
CA LYS A 196 20.69 12.09 -3.51
C LYS A 196 22.16 11.65 -3.63
N LYS A 197 22.53 10.97 -4.72
CA LYS A 197 23.88 10.46 -4.94
C LYS A 197 24.80 11.43 -5.68
N LEU A 198 24.25 12.41 -6.41
CA LEU A 198 25.04 13.39 -7.19
C LEU A 198 26.05 14.16 -6.34
N ASP A 199 25.72 14.48 -5.09
CA ASP A 199 26.62 15.20 -4.18
C ASP A 199 27.75 14.31 -3.61
N SER A 200 27.72 13.00 -3.85
CA SER A 200 28.53 12.01 -3.12
C SER A 200 29.41 11.10 -3.99
N LEU A 201 29.31 11.12 -5.33
CA LEU A 201 30.03 10.21 -6.21
C LEU A 201 30.66 10.91 -7.43
N PRO A 202 31.94 10.62 -7.76
CA PRO A 202 32.60 11.09 -8.99
C PRO A 202 32.27 10.26 -10.26
N ASP A 203 31.44 9.23 -10.18
CA ASP A 203 31.06 8.37 -11.32
C ASP A 203 29.52 8.16 -11.34
N PRO A 204 28.82 8.41 -12.47
CA PRO A 204 27.38 8.66 -12.44
C PRO A 204 26.54 7.37 -12.57
N ILE A 205 25.46 7.37 -11.78
CA ILE A 205 24.21 6.61 -11.99
C ILE A 205 24.33 5.08 -11.79
N THR A 206 24.04 4.63 -10.57
CA THR A 206 23.63 3.24 -10.34
C THR A 206 22.27 3.03 -11.03
N ILE A 207 22.14 1.99 -11.89
CA ILE A 207 20.83 1.54 -12.36
C ILE A 207 19.98 1.24 -11.12
N THR A 208 18.77 1.80 -11.04
CA THR A 208 17.81 1.44 -10.00
C THR A 208 16.53 0.96 -10.64
N LEU A 209 15.89 -0.02 -9.99
CA LEU A 209 14.64 -0.64 -10.45
C LEU A 209 13.57 -0.38 -9.39
N PRO A 210 12.98 0.83 -9.33
CA PRO A 210 11.94 1.18 -8.37
C PRO A 210 10.82 0.14 -8.26
N VAL A 211 10.32 -0.05 -7.04
CA VAL A 211 9.21 -0.95 -6.73
C VAL A 211 7.97 -0.10 -6.51
N VAL A 212 7.07 -0.07 -7.50
CA VAL A 212 5.87 0.75 -7.50
C VAL A 212 4.65 -0.14 -7.70
N GLY A 213 3.83 -0.25 -6.68
CA GLY A 213 2.54 -0.95 -6.70
C GLY A 213 1.37 0.01 -6.87
N GLU A 214 0.22 -0.52 -7.30
CA GLU A 214 -0.95 0.30 -7.52
C GLU A 214 -2.27 -0.33 -7.10
N THR A 215 -3.26 0.53 -6.90
CA THR A 215 -4.68 0.14 -6.99
C THR A 215 -5.45 1.18 -7.79
N PHE A 216 -6.53 0.78 -8.47
CA PHE A 216 -7.29 1.69 -9.33
C PHE A 216 -8.10 2.76 -8.59
N ASP A 217 -7.73 4.04 -8.80
CA ASP A 217 -8.32 5.21 -8.16
C ASP A 217 -9.61 5.68 -8.85
N ARG A 218 -10.76 5.28 -8.31
CA ARG A 218 -12.08 5.56 -8.90
C ARG A 218 -12.64 6.95 -8.62
N MET A 219 -11.88 7.79 -7.92
CA MET A 219 -12.35 9.09 -7.40
C MET A 219 -11.69 10.31 -8.05
N SER A 220 -10.57 10.12 -8.75
CA SER A 220 -9.96 11.14 -9.61
C SER A 220 -10.35 10.91 -11.05
N HIS A 221 -10.37 11.97 -11.85
CA HIS A 221 -10.45 11.81 -13.29
C HIS A 221 -9.18 11.09 -13.79
N PRO A 222 -9.30 10.02 -14.62
CA PRO A 222 -8.14 9.24 -15.10
C PRO A 222 -7.05 10.04 -15.82
N ALA A 223 -7.44 11.14 -16.47
CA ALA A 223 -6.53 12.05 -17.16
C ALA A 223 -5.93 13.15 -16.26
N SER A 224 -6.13 13.11 -14.94
CA SER A 224 -5.59 14.13 -14.04
C SER A 224 -4.07 14.01 -13.84
N PHE A 225 -3.51 12.79 -13.92
CA PHE A 225 -2.08 12.51 -13.70
C PHE A 225 -1.49 13.27 -12.51
N ALA A 226 -2.24 13.31 -11.42
CA ALA A 226 -2.09 14.35 -10.41
C ALA A 226 -0.85 14.21 -9.51
N ILE A 227 -0.16 13.08 -9.59
CA ILE A 227 1.07 12.78 -8.85
C ILE A 227 2.26 12.91 -9.78
N GLY A 228 3.19 13.81 -9.42
CA GLY A 228 4.47 13.99 -10.09
C GLY A 228 5.66 13.93 -9.12
N ASP A 229 6.79 14.47 -9.57
CA ASP A 229 8.04 14.49 -8.81
C ASP A 229 7.90 15.12 -7.42
N GLU A 230 7.20 16.26 -7.33
CA GLU A 230 7.05 17.02 -6.08
C GLU A 230 6.35 16.19 -5.00
N GLU A 231 5.23 15.55 -5.33
CA GLU A 231 4.50 14.74 -4.35
C GLU A 231 5.31 13.51 -3.91
N VAL A 232 6.04 12.88 -4.83
CA VAL A 232 6.88 11.72 -4.51
C VAL A 232 8.07 12.13 -3.63
N PHE A 233 8.72 13.26 -3.92
CA PHE A 233 9.84 13.75 -3.09
C PHE A 233 9.37 14.09 -1.68
N LYS A 234 8.23 14.78 -1.55
CA LYS A 234 7.63 15.05 -0.24
C LYS A 234 7.30 13.77 0.53
N ALA A 235 6.77 12.75 -0.15
CA ALA A 235 6.49 11.47 0.51
C ALA A 235 7.77 10.74 0.93
N ILE A 236 8.87 10.85 0.17
CA ILE A 236 10.19 10.31 0.56
C ILE A 236 10.76 11.09 1.76
N GLU A 237 10.65 12.42 1.77
CA GLU A 237 11.10 13.28 2.87
C GLU A 237 10.28 13.06 4.15
N ASP A 238 8.99 12.76 4.04
CA ASP A 238 8.10 12.45 5.17
C ASP A 238 8.37 11.06 5.79
N MET A 239 9.21 10.22 5.18
CA MET A 239 9.52 8.89 5.71
C MET A 239 10.04 8.93 7.15
N LYS A 240 9.23 8.44 8.08
CA LYS A 240 9.55 8.37 9.51
C LYS A 240 9.02 7.12 10.17
N ALA A 241 9.63 6.76 11.31
CA ALA A 241 9.10 5.76 12.22
C ALA A 241 7.99 6.38 13.09
N GLY A 242 7.40 5.58 13.98
CA GLY A 242 6.31 6.03 14.86
C GLY A 242 4.92 5.80 14.27
N PRO A 243 3.86 6.43 14.82
CA PRO A 243 2.49 6.21 14.38
C PRO A 243 2.30 6.47 12.88
N VAL A 244 1.52 5.62 12.23
CA VAL A 244 1.21 5.72 10.79
C VAL A 244 -0.21 6.23 10.62
N ARG A 245 -0.41 7.20 9.71
CA ARG A 245 -1.74 7.70 9.36
C ARG A 245 -2.53 6.64 8.57
N GLU A 246 -3.83 6.56 8.80
CA GLU A 246 -4.73 5.58 8.17
C GLU A 246 -5.95 6.30 7.56
N GLY A 247 -6.70 5.60 6.69
CA GLY A 247 -7.86 6.14 5.98
C GLY A 247 -7.48 6.84 4.66
N ASN A 248 -7.94 8.07 4.50
CA ASN A 248 -7.85 8.84 3.24
C ASN A 248 -6.49 9.55 3.07
N VAL A 249 -5.39 8.80 3.15
CA VAL A 249 -4.03 9.34 3.13
C VAL A 249 -3.14 8.62 2.13
N GLY A 250 -2.09 9.30 1.66
CA GLY A 250 -1.13 8.73 0.70
C GLY A 250 -1.82 8.13 -0.52
N GLY A 251 -1.32 6.99 -1.00
CA GLY A 251 -1.94 6.26 -2.11
C GLY A 251 -3.35 5.75 -1.80
N GLY A 252 -3.73 5.59 -0.53
CA GLY A 252 -5.07 5.19 -0.10
C GLY A 252 -6.15 6.26 -0.26
N THR A 253 -5.77 7.51 -0.55
CA THR A 253 -6.67 8.66 -0.58
C THR A 253 -7.96 8.42 -1.38
N PRO A 254 -7.92 7.96 -2.65
CA PRO A 254 -9.14 7.74 -3.46
C PRO A 254 -9.73 6.34 -3.38
N MET A 255 -9.27 5.51 -2.45
CA MET A 255 -9.58 4.07 -2.52
C MET A 255 -10.94 3.73 -1.89
N VAL A 256 -11.57 2.71 -2.44
CA VAL A 256 -12.91 2.22 -2.11
C VAL A 256 -12.83 0.72 -1.87
N SER A 257 -13.31 0.24 -0.73
CA SER A 257 -13.26 -1.17 -0.37
C SER A 257 -14.61 -1.61 0.18
N PHE A 258 -15.11 -2.77 -0.26
CA PHE A 258 -16.42 -3.30 0.10
C PHE A 258 -17.58 -2.31 -0.16
N GLY A 259 -17.47 -1.51 -1.23
CA GLY A 259 -18.43 -0.44 -1.61
C GLY A 259 -18.54 0.72 -0.62
N MET A 260 -17.60 0.82 0.31
CA MET A 260 -17.44 1.93 1.24
C MET A 260 -16.08 2.57 1.01
N LYS A 261 -15.84 3.73 1.63
CA LYS A 261 -14.52 4.34 1.58
C LYS A 261 -13.49 3.38 2.19
N GLY A 262 -12.47 3.06 1.39
CA GLY A 262 -11.29 2.31 1.81
C GLY A 262 -10.11 3.25 2.06
N GLY A 263 -8.90 2.76 1.82
CA GLY A 263 -7.70 3.58 1.93
C GLY A 263 -6.51 2.85 2.53
N THR A 264 -5.66 3.59 3.23
CA THR A 264 -4.48 3.02 3.87
C THR A 264 -4.84 2.49 5.26
N GLY A 265 -4.37 1.29 5.58
CA GLY A 265 -4.52 0.70 6.90
C GLY A 265 -3.26 -0.05 7.31
N THR A 266 -3.06 -0.20 8.61
CA THR A 266 -1.89 -0.89 9.15
C THR A 266 -2.22 -1.66 10.42
N SER A 267 -1.43 -2.68 10.72
CA SER A 267 -1.48 -3.44 11.96
C SER A 267 -0.13 -4.14 12.17
N SER A 268 0.12 -4.66 13.37
CA SER A 268 1.30 -5.48 13.66
C SER A 268 0.99 -6.59 14.65
N ARG A 269 1.88 -7.56 14.76
CA ARG A 269 1.86 -8.62 15.77
C ARG A 269 3.27 -8.90 16.29
N VAL A 270 3.40 -9.07 17.59
CA VAL A 270 4.62 -9.53 18.24
C VAL A 270 4.60 -11.04 18.32
N VAL A 271 5.69 -11.67 17.89
CA VAL A 271 5.87 -13.12 17.79
C VAL A 271 7.01 -13.54 18.72
N PRO A 272 6.78 -14.49 19.65
CA PRO A 272 7.84 -14.97 20.54
C PRO A 272 8.86 -15.84 19.77
N GLY A 273 10.14 -15.59 20.02
CA GLY A 273 11.27 -16.41 19.57
C GLY A 273 11.61 -17.52 20.58
N ALA A 274 12.13 -18.64 20.08
CA ALA A 274 12.45 -19.82 20.91
C ALA A 274 13.57 -19.58 21.94
N ASP A 275 14.42 -18.58 21.71
CA ASP A 275 15.55 -18.19 22.55
C ASP A 275 15.23 -17.01 23.49
N GLY A 276 13.94 -16.70 23.66
CA GLY A 276 13.49 -15.57 24.47
C GLY A 276 13.55 -14.22 23.74
N ARG A 277 14.02 -14.15 22.49
CA ARG A 277 13.82 -12.98 21.63
C ARG A 277 12.34 -12.80 21.32
N SER A 278 11.98 -11.62 20.85
CA SER A 278 10.69 -11.36 20.22
C SER A 278 10.93 -10.74 18.86
N PHE A 279 10.11 -11.13 17.89
CA PHE A 279 10.07 -10.58 16.55
C PHE A 279 8.75 -9.85 16.35
N THR A 280 8.69 -9.00 15.34
CA THR A 280 7.50 -8.26 14.95
C THR A 280 7.18 -8.59 13.50
N VAL A 281 5.90 -8.79 13.19
CA VAL A 281 5.37 -8.75 11.82
C VAL A 281 4.47 -7.53 11.73
N GLY A 282 4.85 -6.59 10.88
CA GLY A 282 4.10 -5.38 10.59
C GLY A 282 3.46 -5.45 9.20
N VAL A 283 2.26 -4.91 9.03
CA VAL A 283 1.53 -4.89 7.76
C VAL A 283 1.02 -3.49 7.47
N LEU A 284 1.20 -3.03 6.24
CA LEU A 284 0.55 -1.83 5.68
C LEU A 284 -0.16 -2.23 4.39
N ILE A 285 -1.35 -1.71 4.19
CA ILE A 285 -2.17 -2.01 3.02
C ILE A 285 -2.66 -0.74 2.32
N GLN A 286 -3.02 -0.90 1.05
CA GLN A 286 -3.89 0.01 0.31
C GLN A 286 -5.15 -0.75 -0.10
N ALA A 287 -6.23 -0.61 0.68
CA ALA A 287 -7.49 -1.33 0.47
C ALA A 287 -8.36 -0.64 -0.58
N ASN A 288 -8.49 -1.29 -1.74
CA ASN A 288 -9.39 -0.89 -2.82
C ASN A 288 -10.18 -2.10 -3.39
N HIS A 289 -10.53 -3.08 -2.54
CA HIS A 289 -11.00 -4.41 -2.96
C HIS A 289 -12.28 -4.82 -2.24
N GLY A 290 -12.83 -5.96 -2.64
CA GLY A 290 -13.93 -6.64 -1.95
C GLY A 290 -15.32 -6.21 -2.41
N VAL A 291 -16.24 -7.16 -2.41
CA VAL A 291 -17.66 -6.95 -2.70
C VAL A 291 -18.39 -6.60 -1.40
N PRO A 292 -19.26 -5.58 -1.36
CA PRO A 292 -19.93 -5.16 -0.12
C PRO A 292 -20.58 -6.30 0.67
N TYR A 293 -21.21 -7.23 -0.04
CA TYR A 293 -21.94 -8.35 0.54
C TYR A 293 -21.06 -9.34 1.32
N ASP A 294 -19.80 -9.49 0.90
CA ASP A 294 -18.87 -10.49 1.44
C ASP A 294 -18.13 -10.00 2.68
N LEU A 295 -18.20 -8.69 2.99
CA LEU A 295 -17.50 -8.11 4.13
C LEU A 295 -17.77 -8.89 5.41
N THR A 296 -16.70 -9.42 5.99
CA THR A 296 -16.70 -10.16 7.24
C THR A 296 -15.80 -9.45 8.24
N ILE A 297 -16.26 -9.29 9.48
CA ILE A 297 -15.49 -8.69 10.57
C ILE A 297 -15.51 -9.68 11.74
N ASP A 298 -14.33 -10.17 12.13
CA ASP A 298 -14.16 -11.15 13.21
C ASP A 298 -15.09 -12.37 13.04
N GLY A 299 -15.16 -12.87 11.80
CA GLY A 299 -16.03 -14.00 11.41
C GLY A 299 -17.52 -13.68 11.27
N VAL A 300 -17.97 -12.46 11.60
CA VAL A 300 -19.38 -12.05 11.44
C VAL A 300 -19.60 -11.49 10.03
N PRO A 301 -20.55 -12.02 9.23
CA PRO A 301 -20.80 -11.58 7.86
C PRO A 301 -21.60 -10.27 7.83
N VAL A 302 -21.00 -9.18 8.31
CA VAL A 302 -21.64 -7.86 8.46
C VAL A 302 -22.11 -7.29 7.12
N GLY A 303 -21.40 -7.60 6.03
CA GLY A 303 -21.69 -7.09 4.69
C GLY A 303 -23.11 -7.38 4.24
N ARG A 304 -23.62 -8.59 4.53
CA ARG A 304 -24.97 -9.02 4.13
C ARG A 304 -26.05 -8.08 4.68
N THR A 305 -26.00 -7.81 5.99
CA THR A 305 -26.96 -6.91 6.63
C THR A 305 -26.79 -5.47 6.17
N LEU A 306 -25.55 -5.00 6.00
CA LEU A 306 -25.30 -3.64 5.53
C LEU A 306 -25.82 -3.40 4.10
N VAL A 307 -25.72 -4.40 3.22
CA VAL A 307 -26.27 -4.36 1.86
C VAL A 307 -27.79 -4.33 1.89
N GLU A 308 -28.43 -5.20 2.68
CA GLU A 308 -29.90 -5.22 2.84
C GLU A 308 -30.44 -3.88 3.36
N GLU A 309 -29.69 -3.21 4.23
CA GLU A 309 -30.01 -1.89 4.80
C GLU A 309 -29.60 -0.71 3.89
N GLY A 310 -28.96 -0.97 2.75
CA GLY A 310 -28.60 0.03 1.75
C GLY A 310 -27.37 0.88 2.07
N TYR A 311 -26.49 0.43 2.97
CA TYR A 311 -25.24 1.14 3.31
C TYR A 311 -24.18 1.11 2.19
N ASN A 312 -24.29 0.15 1.27
CA ASN A 312 -23.36 -0.04 0.15
C ASN A 312 -23.76 0.72 -1.12
N LYS A 313 -24.87 1.47 -1.12
CA LYS A 313 -25.28 2.27 -2.27
C LYS A 313 -24.50 3.58 -2.25
N PRO A 314 -23.57 3.82 -3.19
CA PRO A 314 -22.98 5.15 -3.34
C PRO A 314 -24.12 6.11 -3.71
N TRP A 315 -24.09 7.32 -3.15
CA TRP A 315 -24.99 8.36 -3.63
C TRP A 315 -24.46 8.81 -4.99
N TYR A 316 -25.16 8.46 -6.08
CA TYR A 316 -24.83 8.88 -7.43
C TYR A 316 -25.77 10.00 -7.89
N PRO A 317 -25.25 11.10 -8.43
CA PRO A 317 -26.02 11.87 -9.40
C PRO A 317 -26.16 11.01 -10.65
N THR A 318 -27.39 10.66 -11.02
CA THR A 318 -27.70 9.97 -12.28
C THR A 318 -27.34 10.89 -13.44
N TYR A 319 -26.12 10.80 -13.97
CA TYR A 319 -25.83 11.38 -15.27
C TYR A 319 -26.44 10.48 -16.35
N GLU A 320 -27.53 10.95 -16.96
CA GLU A 320 -28.16 10.34 -18.14
C GLU A 320 -28.63 8.87 -18.01
N GLY A 321 -29.14 8.45 -16.84
CA GLY A 321 -29.86 7.17 -16.72
C GLY A 321 -29.05 5.91 -17.07
N LYS A 322 -27.72 6.01 -17.14
CA LYS A 322 -26.80 4.88 -17.32
C LYS A 322 -26.03 4.68 -16.02
N GLU A 323 -26.38 3.65 -15.27
CA GLU A 323 -25.54 3.16 -14.17
C GLU A 323 -24.19 2.70 -14.74
N ARG A 324 -23.20 3.60 -14.76
CA ARG A 324 -21.79 3.25 -15.00
C ARG A 324 -21.15 2.81 -13.68
N LEU A 325 -21.76 1.84 -13.02
CA LEU A 325 -21.13 1.21 -11.87
C LEU A 325 -19.97 0.34 -12.39
N PRO A 326 -18.76 0.42 -11.81
CA PRO A 326 -17.83 -0.70 -11.89
C PRO A 326 -18.57 -1.97 -11.48
N LYS A 327 -18.22 -3.12 -12.07
CA LYS A 327 -18.79 -4.37 -11.58
C LYS A 327 -18.35 -4.54 -10.14
N ASP A 328 -19.30 -4.89 -9.26
CA ASP A 328 -19.00 -5.19 -7.87
C ASP A 328 -17.87 -6.22 -7.80
N GLY A 329 -16.85 -5.91 -6.99
CA GLY A 329 -15.68 -6.77 -6.84
C GLY A 329 -14.50 -6.45 -7.76
N ASP A 330 -14.64 -5.59 -8.77
CA ASP A 330 -13.48 -5.01 -9.46
C ASP A 330 -12.76 -4.05 -8.50
N GLY A 331 -11.46 -4.25 -8.27
CA GLY A 331 -10.70 -3.54 -7.23
C GLY A 331 -9.22 -3.91 -7.25
N SER A 332 -8.48 -3.60 -6.20
CA SER A 332 -7.12 -4.11 -5.96
C SER A 332 -6.76 -3.98 -4.48
N ILE A 333 -5.79 -4.74 -4.01
CA ILE A 333 -5.12 -4.50 -2.73
C ILE A 333 -3.63 -4.75 -2.86
N ILE A 334 -2.83 -3.76 -2.48
CA ILE A 334 -1.40 -3.93 -2.24
C ILE A 334 -1.19 -4.16 -0.74
N VAL A 335 -0.50 -5.24 -0.40
CA VAL A 335 -0.11 -5.57 0.99
C VAL A 335 1.40 -5.56 1.12
N VAL A 336 1.93 -4.71 1.99
CA VAL A 336 3.33 -4.67 2.37
C VAL A 336 3.49 -5.29 3.75
N ILE A 337 4.32 -6.32 3.86
CA ILE A 337 4.64 -7.02 5.10
C ILE A 337 6.11 -6.77 5.43
N ALA A 338 6.39 -6.35 6.66
CA ALA A 338 7.73 -6.21 7.18
C ALA A 338 7.90 -7.13 8.39
N THR A 339 9.12 -7.63 8.61
CA THR A 339 9.49 -8.30 9.85
C THR A 339 10.94 -8.09 10.21
N ASP A 340 11.29 -8.18 11.48
CA ASP A 340 12.68 -8.24 11.97
C ASP A 340 13.16 -9.69 12.18
N ALA A 341 12.31 -10.69 11.94
CA ALA A 341 12.74 -12.08 11.90
C ALA A 341 13.73 -12.30 10.74
N PRO A 342 14.83 -13.04 10.94
CA PRO A 342 15.82 -13.28 9.90
C PRO A 342 15.27 -14.25 8.84
N LEU A 343 14.81 -13.71 7.71
CA LEU A 343 14.18 -14.48 6.64
C LEU A 343 15.05 -14.51 5.39
N LEU A 344 15.10 -15.67 4.74
CA LEU A 344 15.53 -15.80 3.36
C LEU A 344 14.41 -15.39 2.40
N PRO A 345 14.70 -15.06 1.12
CA PRO A 345 13.68 -14.64 0.15
C PRO A 345 12.50 -15.63 0.02
N HIS A 346 12.76 -16.93 -0.01
CA HIS A 346 11.68 -17.94 -0.09
C HIS A 346 10.84 -18.04 1.21
N HIS A 347 11.41 -17.67 2.37
CA HIS A 347 10.66 -17.51 3.61
C HIS A 347 9.78 -16.25 3.53
N CYS A 348 10.31 -15.12 3.05
CA CYS A 348 9.52 -13.90 2.77
C CYS A 348 8.33 -14.22 1.86
N LYS A 349 8.55 -15.00 0.79
CA LYS A 349 7.49 -15.44 -0.14
C LYS A 349 6.42 -16.26 0.57
N SER A 350 6.83 -17.13 1.48
CA SER A 350 5.92 -17.96 2.26
C SER A 350 5.10 -17.15 3.27
N VAL A 351 5.68 -16.11 3.87
CA VAL A 351 4.97 -15.15 4.71
C VAL A 351 4.02 -14.27 3.87
N ALA A 352 4.47 -13.78 2.71
CA ALA A 352 3.65 -12.98 1.79
C ALA A 352 2.34 -13.68 1.39
N ARG A 353 2.39 -15.00 1.13
CA ARG A 353 1.19 -15.82 0.85
C ARG A 353 0.11 -15.74 1.92
N ARG A 354 0.46 -15.39 3.15
CA ARG A 354 -0.46 -15.35 4.30
C ARG A 354 -1.30 -14.08 4.35
N ALA A 355 -0.93 -13.04 3.60
CA ALA A 355 -1.80 -11.91 3.33
C ALA A 355 -3.13 -12.36 2.70
N GLY A 356 -3.07 -13.30 1.75
CA GLY A 356 -4.26 -13.87 1.11
C GLY A 356 -5.24 -14.49 2.11
N VAL A 357 -4.74 -15.14 3.17
CA VAL A 357 -5.59 -15.68 4.24
C VAL A 357 -6.30 -14.56 5.02
N GLY A 358 -5.58 -13.48 5.34
CA GLY A 358 -6.18 -12.32 6.03
C GLY A 358 -7.24 -11.63 5.16
N ILE A 359 -6.97 -11.47 3.86
CA ILE A 359 -7.92 -10.95 2.87
C ILE A 359 -9.18 -11.82 2.81
N SER A 360 -9.03 -13.14 2.68
CA SER A 360 -10.19 -14.05 2.61
C SER A 360 -11.02 -14.08 3.89
N ARG A 361 -10.41 -13.92 5.08
CA ARG A 361 -11.14 -13.80 6.34
C ARG A 361 -11.98 -12.52 6.43
N GLY A 362 -11.51 -11.44 5.82
CA GLY A 362 -12.26 -10.19 5.67
C GLY A 362 -13.34 -10.22 4.59
N GLY A 363 -13.40 -11.30 3.77
CA GLY A 363 -14.36 -11.44 2.67
C GLY A 363 -13.83 -11.01 1.29
N GLY A 364 -12.51 -10.82 1.14
CA GLY A 364 -11.88 -10.47 -0.14
C GLY A 364 -11.29 -11.67 -0.90
N GLY A 365 -10.71 -11.42 -2.08
CA GLY A 365 -9.89 -12.40 -2.80
C GLY A 365 -10.62 -13.33 -3.77
N VAL A 366 -11.86 -13.00 -4.16
CA VAL A 366 -12.70 -13.85 -5.03
C VAL A 366 -12.91 -13.30 -6.44
N SER A 367 -12.48 -12.06 -6.71
CA SER A 367 -12.78 -11.35 -7.94
C SER A 367 -11.66 -11.47 -8.97
N PHE A 368 -12.01 -11.70 -10.24
CA PHE A 368 -11.04 -11.74 -11.34
C PHE A 368 -10.34 -10.40 -11.56
N GLY A 369 -11.10 -9.31 -11.58
CA GLY A 369 -10.57 -7.96 -11.82
C GLY A 369 -9.85 -7.34 -10.62
N SER A 370 -9.50 -8.12 -9.59
CA SER A 370 -8.84 -7.61 -8.38
C SER A 370 -7.33 -7.81 -8.41
N GLY A 371 -6.55 -6.74 -8.44
CA GLY A 371 -5.09 -6.81 -8.29
C GLY A 371 -4.68 -7.05 -6.84
N ASP A 372 -4.59 -8.31 -6.40
CA ASP A 372 -4.27 -8.70 -5.04
C ASP A 372 -2.80 -9.13 -4.95
N ILE A 373 -1.90 -8.17 -4.70
CA ILE A 373 -0.44 -8.34 -4.78
C ILE A 373 0.21 -7.98 -3.45
N PHE A 374 1.12 -8.84 -3.00
CA PHE A 374 1.75 -8.80 -1.68
C PHE A 374 3.26 -8.78 -1.82
N ILE A 375 3.92 -7.98 -0.99
CA ILE A 375 5.38 -7.98 -0.86
C ILE A 375 5.74 -8.14 0.61
N CYS A 376 6.69 -9.02 0.91
CA CYS A 376 7.22 -9.22 2.24
C CYS A 376 8.73 -8.94 2.24
N PHE A 377 9.23 -8.22 3.22
CA PHE A 377 10.67 -8.02 3.43
C PHE A 377 11.09 -8.20 4.89
N SER A 378 12.35 -8.60 5.09
CA SER A 378 12.98 -8.71 6.40
C SER A 378 13.96 -7.56 6.64
N THR A 379 13.89 -6.96 7.81
CA THR A 379 14.82 -5.92 8.30
C THR A 379 15.98 -6.50 9.09
N ALA A 380 16.06 -7.83 9.25
CA ALA A 380 17.20 -8.48 9.88
C ALA A 380 18.46 -8.22 9.06
N ARG A 381 19.56 -7.88 9.73
CA ARG A 381 20.84 -7.68 9.06
C ARG A 381 21.53 -9.05 8.86
N PRO A 382 22.14 -9.31 7.69
CA PRO A 382 23.03 -10.45 7.55
C PRO A 382 24.27 -10.28 8.46
N LEU A 383 24.89 -11.39 8.86
CA LEU A 383 26.06 -11.39 9.74
C LEU A 383 27.26 -10.70 9.08
N THR A 384 27.33 -10.71 7.75
CA THR A 384 28.34 -10.02 6.95
C THR A 384 27.69 -9.01 6.02
N PRO A 385 28.11 -7.73 5.99
CA PRO A 385 27.63 -6.75 5.03
C PRO A 385 27.93 -7.17 3.60
N LEU A 386 26.96 -7.00 2.69
CA LEU A 386 27.17 -7.18 1.26
C LEU A 386 28.13 -6.09 0.77
N LYS A 387 29.34 -6.47 0.36
CA LYS A 387 30.26 -5.58 -0.35
C LYS A 387 30.32 -6.05 -1.80
N SER A 388 29.93 -5.17 -2.73
CA SER A 388 30.22 -5.38 -4.15
C SER A 388 31.74 -5.41 -4.32
N PRO A 389 32.32 -6.53 -4.73
CA PRO A 389 33.74 -6.58 -4.98
C PRO A 389 34.06 -5.78 -6.24
N LYS A 390 35.19 -5.06 -6.25
CA LYS A 390 35.73 -4.49 -7.48
C LYS A 390 36.64 -5.54 -8.11
N TYR A 391 36.29 -6.01 -9.30
CA TYR A 391 37.11 -6.97 -10.04
C TYR A 391 37.66 -6.30 -11.30
N GLU A 392 38.99 -6.32 -11.45
CA GLU A 392 39.68 -5.87 -12.67
C GLU A 392 39.74 -6.96 -13.75
N GLN A 393 39.30 -8.17 -13.42
CA GLN A 393 39.37 -9.36 -14.28
C GLN A 393 38.09 -9.49 -15.13
N SER A 394 38.19 -10.14 -16.29
CA SER A 394 37.06 -10.37 -17.20
C SER A 394 35.99 -11.33 -16.66
N ILE A 395 36.29 -12.07 -15.60
CA ILE A 395 35.38 -12.97 -14.91
C ILE A 395 35.46 -12.69 -13.41
N GLU A 396 34.32 -12.44 -12.79
CA GLU A 396 34.22 -12.25 -11.35
C GLU A 396 34.29 -13.58 -10.58
N PRO A 397 35.11 -13.72 -9.51
CA PRO A 397 35.08 -14.90 -8.67
C PRO A 397 33.81 -14.97 -7.83
N VAL A 398 33.32 -16.20 -7.62
CA VAL A 398 32.20 -16.46 -6.72
C VAL A 398 32.61 -16.10 -5.28
N SER A 399 31.75 -15.34 -4.60
CA SER A 399 31.92 -14.98 -3.19
C SER A 399 30.78 -15.55 -2.34
N THR A 400 31.02 -15.76 -1.05
CA THR A 400 30.05 -16.28 -0.09
C THR A 400 29.93 -15.36 1.12
N TYR A 401 28.78 -15.41 1.79
CA TYR A 401 28.54 -14.71 3.06
C TYR A 401 27.71 -15.60 3.99
N SER A 402 27.84 -15.37 5.30
CA SER A 402 27.07 -16.10 6.32
C SER A 402 25.80 -15.34 6.68
N ILE A 403 24.72 -16.08 6.90
CA ILE A 403 23.41 -15.54 7.28
C ILE A 403 22.87 -16.26 8.50
N GLU A 404 22.21 -15.50 9.38
CA GLU A 404 21.25 -16.07 10.32
C GLU A 404 19.91 -16.20 9.59
N THR A 405 19.18 -17.28 9.83
CA THR A 405 17.83 -17.47 9.28
C THR A 405 16.97 -18.28 10.25
N VAL A 406 15.66 -18.06 10.19
CA VAL A 406 14.68 -18.82 10.96
C VAL A 406 14.70 -20.32 10.64
N ASN A 407 14.34 -21.14 11.63
CA ASN A 407 14.05 -22.55 11.44
C ASN A 407 12.68 -22.70 10.73
N PRO A 408 12.60 -23.36 9.56
CA PRO A 408 11.34 -23.53 8.81
C PRO A 408 10.17 -24.11 9.62
N GLU A 409 10.44 -25.02 10.57
CA GLU A 409 9.42 -25.66 11.41
C GLU A 409 8.73 -24.67 12.38
N THR A 410 9.31 -23.49 12.57
CA THR A 410 8.79 -22.44 13.49
C THR A 410 8.04 -21.31 12.79
N LEU A 411 7.95 -21.34 11.44
CA LEU A 411 7.34 -20.28 10.64
C LEU A 411 5.83 -20.06 10.88
N ASN A 412 5.13 -21.04 11.47
CA ASN A 412 3.70 -20.96 11.73
C ASN A 412 3.29 -19.72 12.53
N ALA A 413 4.14 -19.26 13.45
CA ALA A 413 3.87 -18.08 14.25
C ALA A 413 3.92 -16.80 13.39
N LEU A 414 4.90 -16.68 12.49
CA LEU A 414 4.99 -15.57 11.53
C LEU A 414 3.84 -15.63 10.51
N TYR A 415 3.42 -16.82 10.10
CA TYR A 415 2.29 -16.98 9.19
C TYR A 415 0.98 -16.49 9.79
N ARG A 416 0.72 -16.86 11.06
CA ARG A 416 -0.44 -16.38 11.79
C ARG A 416 -0.38 -14.87 11.99
N ALA A 417 0.77 -14.36 12.39
CA ALA A 417 1.00 -12.93 12.57
C ALA A 417 0.69 -12.12 11.30
N ALA A 418 1.18 -12.58 10.14
CA ALA A 418 0.90 -11.94 8.86
C ALA A 418 -0.59 -11.98 8.50
N SER A 419 -1.27 -13.13 8.62
CA SER A 419 -2.70 -13.23 8.34
C SER A 419 -3.55 -12.33 9.25
N ASP A 420 -3.30 -12.38 10.56
CA ASP A 420 -4.08 -11.64 11.56
C ASP A 420 -3.83 -10.13 11.43
N ALA A 421 -2.59 -9.71 11.17
CA ALA A 421 -2.26 -8.30 10.93
C ALA A 421 -2.84 -7.79 9.60
N THR A 422 -2.87 -8.61 8.52
CA THR A 422 -3.53 -8.22 7.27
C THR A 422 -5.03 -8.02 7.46
N GLU A 423 -5.70 -8.95 8.14
CA GLU A 423 -7.14 -8.85 8.43
C GLU A 423 -7.45 -7.59 9.26
N GLU A 424 -6.67 -7.31 10.30
CA GLU A 424 -6.86 -6.12 11.13
C GLU A 424 -6.52 -4.81 10.38
N ALA A 425 -5.49 -4.81 9.52
CA ALA A 425 -5.14 -3.63 8.73
C ALA A 425 -6.24 -3.27 7.72
N ILE A 426 -6.93 -4.25 7.12
CA ILE A 426 -8.11 -4.02 6.26
C ILE A 426 -9.22 -3.33 7.05
N LEU A 427 -9.54 -3.83 8.24
CA LEU A 427 -10.56 -3.23 9.09
C LEU A 427 -10.17 -1.81 9.55
N ASN A 428 -8.91 -1.60 9.93
CA ASN A 428 -8.43 -0.27 10.32
C ASN A 428 -8.52 0.73 9.16
N ALA A 429 -8.24 0.33 7.91
CA ALA A 429 -8.44 1.19 6.75
C ALA A 429 -9.91 1.64 6.61
N LEU A 430 -10.85 0.71 6.70
CA LEU A 430 -12.29 0.99 6.59
C LEU A 430 -12.81 1.86 7.75
N LEU A 431 -12.29 1.65 8.95
CA LEU A 431 -12.69 2.39 10.14
C LEU A 431 -12.12 3.80 10.15
N ALA A 432 -10.86 4.00 9.74
CA ALA A 432 -10.19 5.29 9.70
C ALA A 432 -10.62 6.16 8.51
N ALA A 433 -11.15 5.55 7.44
CA ALA A 433 -11.62 6.27 6.26
C ALA A 433 -12.72 7.29 6.56
N GLU A 434 -12.71 8.40 5.82
CA GLU A 434 -13.71 9.48 5.91
C GLU A 434 -14.51 9.61 4.62
N GLU A 435 -15.72 10.16 4.69
CA GLU A 435 -16.52 10.35 3.47
C GLU A 435 -15.80 11.29 2.51
N LEU A 436 -15.83 10.94 1.22
CA LEU A 436 -15.14 11.72 0.19
C LEU A 436 -15.91 11.67 -1.11
N ASP A 437 -16.03 12.84 -1.73
CA ASP A 437 -16.69 12.99 -3.03
C ASP A 437 -15.66 12.80 -4.16
N GLY A 438 -16.03 12.01 -5.16
CA GLY A 438 -15.25 11.79 -6.38
C GLY A 438 -15.59 12.77 -7.51
N TYR A 439 -14.80 12.71 -8.58
CA TYR A 439 -14.96 13.60 -9.73
C TYR A 439 -16.30 13.45 -10.50
N THR A 440 -17.03 12.34 -10.33
CA THR A 440 -18.38 12.19 -10.94
C THR A 440 -19.51 12.53 -9.96
N GLY A 441 -19.19 13.12 -8.81
CA GLY A 441 -20.17 13.57 -7.81
C GLY A 441 -20.66 12.45 -6.90
N GLN A 442 -20.09 11.26 -7.08
CA GLN A 442 -20.35 10.13 -6.22
C GLN A 442 -19.75 10.39 -4.84
N ARG A 443 -20.57 10.25 -3.81
CA ARG A 443 -20.13 10.31 -2.41
C ARG A 443 -19.90 8.92 -1.88
N TRP A 444 -18.65 8.61 -1.52
CA TRP A 444 -18.30 7.34 -0.89
C TRP A 444 -18.43 7.47 0.62
N ARG A 445 -19.30 6.65 1.20
CA ARG A 445 -19.61 6.65 2.64
C ARG A 445 -18.63 5.80 3.43
N THR A 446 -18.48 6.10 4.71
CA THR A 446 -17.65 5.30 5.63
C THR A 446 -18.39 4.09 6.15
N LEU A 447 -17.66 3.10 6.66
CA LEU A 447 -18.24 2.00 7.42
C LEU A 447 -19.07 2.54 8.62
N PRO A 448 -20.34 2.13 8.77
CA PRO A 448 -21.21 2.63 9.84
C PRO A 448 -20.85 2.00 11.19
N VAL A 449 -19.91 2.63 11.90
CA VAL A 449 -19.28 2.12 13.13
C VAL A 449 -20.29 1.61 14.16
N GLU A 450 -21.30 2.42 14.49
CA GLU A 450 -22.29 2.03 15.51
C GLU A 450 -23.16 0.83 15.07
N ARG A 451 -23.49 0.75 13.78
CA ARG A 451 -24.22 -0.40 13.25
C ARG A 451 -23.37 -1.66 13.28
N VAL A 452 -22.10 -1.57 12.91
CA VAL A 452 -21.15 -2.69 13.00
C VAL A 452 -21.02 -3.18 14.44
N LYS A 453 -20.85 -2.29 15.42
CA LYS A 453 -20.81 -2.66 16.85
C LYS A 453 -22.07 -3.41 17.28
N GLU A 454 -23.24 -2.95 16.85
CA GLU A 454 -24.50 -3.63 17.16
C GLU A 454 -24.55 -5.05 16.58
N LEU A 455 -24.12 -5.23 15.33
CA LEU A 455 -24.08 -6.54 14.67
C LEU A 455 -23.12 -7.50 15.35
N LEU A 456 -21.91 -7.04 15.71
CA LEU A 456 -20.93 -7.84 16.44
C LEU A 456 -21.45 -8.23 17.83
N ARG A 457 -22.08 -7.30 18.56
CA ARG A 457 -22.69 -7.60 19.86
C ARG A 457 -23.79 -8.65 19.74
N LYS A 458 -24.67 -8.53 18.73
CA LYS A 458 -25.73 -9.51 18.48
C LYS A 458 -25.16 -10.90 18.19
N ALA A 459 -24.11 -10.98 17.36
CA ALA A 459 -23.44 -12.23 17.05
C ALA A 459 -22.79 -12.87 18.29
N ALA A 460 -22.11 -12.07 19.13
CA ALA A 460 -21.51 -12.54 20.37
C ALA A 460 -22.56 -13.12 21.34
N VAL A 461 -23.70 -12.44 21.51
CA VAL A 461 -24.82 -12.94 22.34
C VAL A 461 -25.41 -14.23 21.76
N ALA A 462 -25.62 -14.29 20.44
CA ALA A 462 -26.15 -15.49 19.78
C ALA A 462 -25.21 -16.70 19.95
N SER A 463 -23.89 -16.48 19.87
CA SER A 463 -22.88 -17.51 20.12
C SER A 463 -22.88 -18.00 21.58
N GLN A 464 -23.03 -17.08 22.55
CA GLN A 464 -23.16 -17.47 23.96
C GLN A 464 -24.42 -18.29 24.21
N ILE A 465 -25.57 -17.88 23.66
CA ILE A 465 -26.83 -18.63 23.80
C ILE A 465 -26.72 -20.02 23.19
N SER A 466 -26.13 -20.16 21.99
CA SER A 466 -25.96 -21.48 21.35
C SER A 466 -24.97 -22.38 22.10
N SER A 467 -24.02 -21.81 22.85
CA SER A 467 -23.10 -22.54 23.73
C SER A 467 -23.73 -23.04 25.04
N ILE A 468 -24.89 -22.50 25.43
CA ILE A 468 -25.69 -23.03 26.53
C ILE A 468 -26.30 -24.34 26.01
N LYS A 469 -25.63 -25.46 26.29
CA LYS A 469 -26.24 -26.79 26.13
C LYS A 469 -27.55 -26.76 26.90
N LEU A 470 -28.67 -26.77 26.20
CA LEU A 470 -29.93 -27.23 26.76
C LEU A 470 -29.68 -28.67 27.21
N VAL A 471 -29.34 -28.85 28.49
CA VAL A 471 -29.32 -30.18 29.09
C VAL A 471 -30.76 -30.66 28.99
N PRO A 472 -31.08 -31.69 28.17
CA PRO A 472 -32.42 -32.21 28.16
C PRO A 472 -32.72 -32.66 29.60
N SER A 473 -33.72 -32.05 30.23
CA SER A 473 -34.18 -32.50 31.54
C SER A 473 -34.58 -33.96 31.39
N PRO A 474 -34.03 -34.89 32.21
CA PRO A 474 -34.41 -36.28 32.08
C PRO A 474 -35.92 -36.41 32.29
N LEU A 475 -36.60 -37.04 31.34
CA LEU A 475 -38.02 -37.31 31.48
C LEU A 475 -38.18 -38.36 32.58
N LEU A 476 -38.64 -37.93 33.76
CA LEU A 476 -38.93 -38.82 34.88
C LEU A 476 -40.31 -39.43 34.67
N ILE A 477 -40.35 -40.68 34.23
CA ILE A 477 -41.60 -41.44 34.11
C ILE A 477 -41.75 -42.29 35.36
N LYS A 478 -42.78 -42.00 36.18
CA LYS A 478 -43.16 -42.81 37.34
C LYS A 478 -44.32 -43.73 36.96
N LYS A 479 -44.13 -45.04 37.07
CA LYS A 479 -45.20 -46.04 36.92
C LYS A 479 -45.17 -46.99 38.11
N GLY A 480 -46.13 -46.83 39.03
CA GLY A 480 -46.16 -47.55 40.30
C GLY A 480 -44.98 -47.17 41.21
N ASN A 481 -44.31 -48.18 41.76
CA ASN A 481 -43.13 -48.01 42.64
C ASN A 481 -41.81 -47.85 41.88
N TYR A 482 -41.83 -47.80 40.54
CA TYR A 482 -40.62 -47.69 39.72
C TYR A 482 -40.48 -46.28 39.14
N LEU A 483 -39.27 -45.73 39.24
CA LEU A 483 -38.84 -44.46 38.64
C LEU A 483 -37.87 -44.78 37.50
N ALA A 484 -38.22 -44.42 36.26
CA ALA A 484 -37.32 -44.55 35.12
C ALA A 484 -36.77 -43.18 34.72
N ILE A 485 -35.44 -43.09 34.61
CA ILE A 485 -34.73 -41.92 34.07
C ILE A 485 -34.44 -42.22 32.60
N VAL A 486 -35.16 -41.57 31.69
CA VAL A 486 -34.87 -41.67 30.25
C VAL A 486 -33.90 -40.55 29.89
N GLY A 487 -32.62 -40.87 29.82
CA GLY A 487 -31.59 -39.95 29.34
C GLY A 487 -31.47 -40.04 27.82
N SER A 488 -31.61 -38.91 27.12
CA SER A 488 -31.16 -38.79 25.74
C SER A 488 -29.64 -38.62 25.75
N TYR A 489 -28.91 -39.67 25.39
CA TYR A 489 -27.49 -39.52 25.06
C TYR A 489 -27.39 -38.96 23.63
N TYR A 490 -26.91 -37.73 23.51
CA TYR A 490 -26.35 -37.18 22.29
C TYR A 490 -24.97 -36.63 22.58
#